data_AF-A0A2W6V876-F1
#
_entry.id   AF-A0A2W6V876-F1
#
_cell.length_a   1.000
_cell.length_b   1.000
_cell.length_c   1.000
_cell.angle_alpha   90.00
_cell.angle_beta   90.00
_cell.angle_gamma   90.00
#
_symmetry.space_group_name_H-M   'P 1'
#
loop_
_entity.id
_entity.type
_entity.pdbx_description
1 polymer ?
#
loop_
_entity_poly.entity_id
_entity_poly.type
_entity_poly.pdbx_seq_one_letter_code
_entity_poly.pdbx_strand_id
1 'polypeptide(L)'
;MNSSTIPVAPTGAENNDLRTKPKFPRWMRTIDQTEHAHFIIDAWLTLDPNSRDAFLAQLIAATIHDGPGSALERFAGTGILDAEAALAELNDVTVPIEREPWLDALGRYIITAGKRS
;
A
#
# COMPACT_ATOMS: atom_id res chain seq x y z
N MET A 1 -51.84 17.39 42.29
CA MET A 1 -50.78 16.91 43.20
C MET A 1 -50.52 15.47 42.78
N ASN A 2 -49.34 15.01 42.36
CA ASN A 2 -47.98 15.50 42.49
C ASN A 2 -47.11 14.72 41.49
N SER A 3 -46.34 15.45 40.69
CA SER A 3 -45.26 14.97 39.83
C SER A 3 -44.10 14.40 40.65
N SER A 4 -43.34 13.46 40.09
CA SER A 4 -41.95 13.13 40.48
C SER A 4 -41.28 12.43 39.29
N THR A 5 -40.60 13.17 38.42
CA THR A 5 -39.16 13.54 38.44
C THR A 5 -38.25 12.37 38.07
N ILE A 6 -37.69 12.46 36.86
CA ILE A 6 -36.57 11.65 36.36
C ILE A 6 -35.27 12.14 37.02
N PRO A 7 -34.36 11.24 37.42
CA PRO A 7 -32.93 11.52 37.44
C PRO A 7 -32.23 10.75 36.32
N VAL A 8 -31.73 11.51 35.33
CA VAL A 8 -30.69 11.08 34.40
C VAL A 8 -29.36 11.12 35.14
N ALA A 9 -28.58 10.04 35.08
CA ALA A 9 -27.13 10.03 35.30
C ALA A 9 -26.53 8.69 34.83
N PRO A 10 -25.23 8.61 34.45
CA PRO A 10 -24.35 9.66 33.95
C PRO A 10 -23.75 9.31 32.57
N THR A 11 -23.32 10.36 31.88
CA THR A 11 -22.41 10.34 30.74
C THR A 11 -21.02 9.85 31.17
N GLY A 12 -20.46 8.89 30.44
CA GLY A 12 -19.05 8.48 30.48
C GLY A 12 -18.80 7.60 29.26
N ALA A 13 -18.40 8.18 28.14
CA ALA A 13 -17.01 8.15 27.66
C ALA A 13 -16.45 6.72 27.59
N GLU A 14 -16.34 6.19 26.37
CA GLU A 14 -15.23 5.40 25.82
C GLU A 14 -15.77 4.69 24.56
N ASN A 15 -15.70 5.34 23.39
CA ASN A 15 -14.57 5.20 22.47
C ASN A 15 -14.05 3.76 22.36
N ASN A 16 -14.05 3.32 21.11
CA ASN A 16 -12.95 2.64 20.45
C ASN A 16 -13.10 1.14 20.15
N ASP A 17 -12.93 0.88 18.85
CA ASP A 17 -12.15 -0.26 18.37
C ASP A 17 -12.71 -1.67 18.57
N LEU A 18 -13.89 -1.94 18.00
CA LEU A 18 -14.20 -3.29 17.48
C LEU A 18 -13.65 -3.50 16.05
N ARG A 19 -12.59 -2.77 15.65
CA ARG A 19 -11.63 -3.35 14.71
C ARG A 19 -10.85 -4.39 15.52
N THR A 20 -11.35 -5.62 15.55
CA THR A 20 -10.54 -6.79 15.89
C THR A 20 -9.35 -6.80 14.93
N LYS A 21 -8.25 -6.15 15.34
CA LYS A 21 -6.96 -6.28 14.69
C LYS A 21 -6.69 -7.78 14.59
N PRO A 22 -6.31 -8.30 13.41
CA PRO A 22 -5.93 -9.70 13.29
C PRO A 22 -4.88 -9.99 14.37
N LYS A 23 -5.22 -10.84 15.33
CA LYS A 23 -4.33 -11.22 16.43
C LYS A 23 -3.31 -12.19 15.87
N PHE A 24 -2.30 -11.65 15.20
CA PHE A 24 -1.21 -12.47 14.68
C PHE A 24 -0.55 -13.25 15.83
N PRO A 25 -0.20 -14.53 15.59
CA PRO A 25 0.48 -15.37 16.56
C PRO A 25 1.75 -14.72 17.12
N ARG A 26 2.12 -15.05 18.36
CA ARG A 26 3.26 -14.43 19.06
C ARG A 26 4.59 -14.56 18.31
N TRP A 27 4.80 -15.68 17.60
CA TRP A 27 5.96 -15.95 16.76
C TRP A 27 6.04 -15.07 15.50
N MET A 28 4.90 -14.52 15.05
CA MET A 28 4.79 -13.63 13.90
C MET A 28 5.02 -12.15 14.27
N ARG A 29 4.98 -11.81 15.58
CA ARG A 29 5.32 -10.47 16.10
C ARG A 29 6.81 -10.25 16.34
N THR A 30 7.60 -11.30 16.19
CA THR A 30 9.04 -11.34 16.51
C THR A 30 9.89 -11.68 15.30
N ILE A 31 9.35 -11.63 14.08
CA ILE A 31 10.22 -11.53 12.91
C ILE A 31 10.85 -10.15 13.04
N ASP A 32 12.15 -10.11 13.29
CA ASP A 32 12.92 -8.89 13.23
C ASP A 32 12.60 -8.24 11.88
N GLN A 33 12.14 -6.98 11.88
CA GLN A 33 11.82 -6.28 10.63
C GLN A 33 13.05 -6.26 9.70
N THR A 34 14.25 -6.36 10.28
CA THR A 34 15.52 -6.59 9.59
C THR A 34 15.55 -7.95 8.88
N GLU A 35 15.25 -9.05 9.58
CA GLU A 35 15.17 -10.39 8.98
C GLU A 35 14.10 -10.47 7.87
N HIS A 36 12.96 -9.81 8.07
CA HIS A 36 11.92 -9.72 7.07
C HIS A 36 12.39 -8.95 5.82
N ALA A 37 13.06 -7.81 6.01
CA ALA A 37 13.63 -7.04 4.92
C ALA A 37 14.71 -7.83 4.16
N HIS A 38 15.59 -8.54 4.89
CA HIS A 38 16.58 -9.44 4.28
C HIS A 38 15.94 -10.52 3.42
N PHE A 39 14.91 -11.19 3.94
CA PHE A 39 14.17 -12.20 3.20
C PHE A 39 13.56 -11.64 1.90
N ILE A 40 12.94 -10.46 1.95
CA ILE A 40 12.36 -9.81 0.77
C ILE A 40 13.47 -9.47 -0.25
N ILE A 41 14.60 -8.94 0.21
CA ILE A 41 15.72 -8.57 -0.66
C ILE A 41 16.33 -9.82 -1.31
N ASP A 42 16.57 -10.89 -0.55
CA ASP A 42 17.11 -12.14 -1.06
C ASP A 42 16.14 -12.79 -2.06
N ALA A 43 14.85 -12.85 -1.72
CA ALA A 43 13.82 -13.34 -2.64
C ALA A 43 13.81 -12.55 -3.95
N TRP A 44 13.87 -11.21 -3.88
CA TRP A 44 13.95 -10.35 -5.06
C TRP A 44 15.22 -10.62 -5.89
N LEU A 45 16.38 -10.75 -5.25
CA LEU A 45 17.65 -11.04 -5.93
C LEU A 45 17.71 -12.41 -6.60
N THR A 46 16.81 -13.34 -6.26
CA THR A 46 16.71 -14.65 -6.92
C THR A 46 15.83 -14.66 -8.16
N LEU A 47 14.98 -13.63 -8.37
CA LEU A 47 14.11 -13.53 -9.54
C LEU A 47 14.93 -13.37 -10.83
N ASP A 48 14.37 -13.72 -11.99
CA ASP A 48 14.96 -13.32 -13.27
C ASP A 48 14.83 -11.79 -13.47
N PRO A 49 15.64 -11.18 -14.37
CA PRO A 49 15.65 -9.73 -14.54
C PRO A 49 14.28 -9.11 -14.82
N ASN A 50 13.41 -9.75 -15.60
CA ASN A 50 12.08 -9.19 -15.90
C ASN A 50 11.18 -9.22 -14.67
N SER A 51 11.21 -10.32 -13.90
CA SER A 51 10.46 -10.42 -12.65
C SER A 51 10.97 -9.47 -11.57
N ARG A 52 12.27 -9.14 -11.55
CA ARG A 52 12.83 -8.10 -10.66
C ARG A 52 12.27 -6.73 -10.98
N ASP A 53 12.23 -6.35 -12.26
CA ASP A 53 11.72 -5.06 -12.70
C ASP A 53 10.22 -4.93 -12.40
N ALA A 54 9.45 -6.01 -12.63
CA ALA A 54 8.03 -6.06 -12.31
C ALA A 54 7.77 -5.89 -10.80
N PHE A 55 8.56 -6.57 -9.97
CA PHE A 55 8.45 -6.46 -8.51
C PHE A 55 8.81 -5.05 -8.01
N LEU A 56 9.89 -4.46 -8.52
CA LEU A 56 10.26 -3.08 -8.19
C LEU A 56 9.17 -2.09 -8.61
N ALA A 57 8.59 -2.26 -9.80
CA ALA A 57 7.51 -1.42 -10.27
C ALA A 57 6.27 -1.51 -9.36
N GLN A 58 5.89 -2.72 -8.92
CA GLN A 58 4.78 -2.92 -7.98
C GLN A 58 5.07 -2.33 -6.60
N LEU A 59 6.30 -2.47 -6.10
CA LEU A 59 6.72 -1.89 -4.83
C LEU A 59 6.65 -0.36 -4.87
N ILE A 60 7.15 0.24 -5.96
CA ILE A 60 7.07 1.68 -6.17
C ILE A 60 5.61 2.13 -6.20
N ALA A 61 4.75 1.47 -6.99
CA ALA A 61 3.32 1.76 -7.05
C ALA A 61 2.64 1.67 -5.68
N ALA A 62 2.99 0.66 -4.88
CA ALA A 62 2.48 0.49 -3.51
C ALA A 62 2.82 1.66 -2.58
N THR A 63 3.86 2.44 -2.88
CA THR A 63 4.27 3.58 -2.04
C THR A 63 3.68 4.92 -2.46
N ILE A 64 3.16 5.04 -3.69
CA ILE A 64 2.74 6.33 -4.25
C ILE A 64 1.27 6.40 -4.66
N HIS A 65 0.56 5.28 -4.68
CA HIS A 65 -0.83 5.27 -5.10
C HIS A 65 -1.68 6.19 -4.22
N ASP A 66 -2.66 6.89 -4.82
CA ASP A 66 -3.50 7.88 -4.15
C ASP A 66 -4.66 7.26 -3.33
N GLY A 67 -4.46 6.02 -2.86
CA GLY A 67 -5.45 5.26 -2.08
C GLY A 67 -6.28 4.24 -2.88
N PRO A 68 -7.38 3.73 -2.27
CA PRO A 68 -8.13 2.60 -2.81
C PRO A 68 -8.85 2.89 -4.13
N GLY A 69 -8.83 1.92 -5.05
CA GLY A 69 -9.50 2.01 -6.35
C GLY A 69 -8.64 2.57 -7.48
N SER A 70 -7.46 3.09 -7.17
CA SER A 70 -6.50 3.59 -8.16
C SER A 70 -5.87 2.44 -8.97
N ALA A 71 -5.48 2.71 -10.21
CA ALA A 71 -4.77 1.79 -11.08
C ALA A 71 -3.42 1.37 -10.48
N LEU A 72 -2.71 2.29 -9.81
CA LEU A 72 -1.47 1.99 -9.10
C LEU A 72 -1.71 1.11 -7.86
N GLU A 73 -2.80 1.28 -7.13
CA GLU A 73 -3.18 0.37 -6.03
C GLU A 73 -3.47 -1.04 -6.55
N ARG A 74 -4.27 -1.15 -7.63
CA ARG A 74 -4.56 -2.44 -8.25
C ARG A 74 -3.29 -3.11 -8.77
N PHE A 75 -2.43 -2.36 -9.44
CA PHE A 75 -1.16 -2.88 -9.95
C PHE A 75 -0.26 -3.36 -8.80
N ALA A 76 -0.13 -2.57 -7.73
CA ALA A 76 0.63 -2.95 -6.54
C ALA A 76 0.11 -4.22 -5.86
N GLY A 77 -1.22 -4.40 -5.77
CA GLY A 77 -1.83 -5.52 -5.08
C GLY A 77 -1.99 -6.80 -5.92
N THR A 78 -2.06 -6.68 -7.25
CA THR A 78 -2.43 -7.81 -8.13
C THR A 78 -1.42 -8.11 -9.21
N GLY A 79 -0.51 -7.18 -9.50
CA GLY A 79 0.40 -7.23 -10.65
C GLY A 79 -0.27 -7.02 -12.01
N ILE A 80 -1.59 -6.82 -12.06
CA ILE A 80 -2.33 -6.50 -13.28
C ILE A 80 -2.15 -5.02 -13.59
N LEU A 81 -1.59 -4.72 -14.76
CA LEU A 81 -1.25 -3.37 -15.19
C LEU A 81 -2.29 -2.82 -16.18
N ASP A 82 -2.97 -1.74 -15.79
CA ASP A 82 -3.66 -0.84 -16.71
C ASP A 82 -2.72 0.32 -17.02
N ALA A 83 -2.01 0.24 -18.15
CA ALA A 83 -0.92 1.17 -18.44
C ALA A 83 -1.40 2.61 -18.67
N GLU A 84 -2.58 2.80 -19.24
CA GLU A 84 -3.13 4.13 -19.52
C GLU A 84 -3.55 4.83 -18.24
N ALA A 85 -4.34 4.13 -17.40
CA ALA A 85 -4.78 4.68 -16.12
C ALA A 85 -3.61 4.88 -15.15
N ALA A 86 -2.65 3.95 -15.09
CA ALA A 86 -1.48 4.07 -14.22
C ALA A 86 -0.56 5.23 -14.64
N LEU A 87 -0.41 5.51 -15.94
CA LEU A 87 0.34 6.67 -16.42
C LEU A 87 -0.37 7.99 -16.12
N ALA A 88 -1.70 8.03 -16.24
CA ALA A 88 -2.48 9.20 -15.89
C ALA A 88 -2.32 9.54 -14.40
N GLU A 89 -2.42 8.54 -13.52
CA GLU A 89 -2.18 8.71 -12.08
C GLU A 89 -0.74 9.14 -11.78
N LEU A 90 0.24 8.53 -12.43
CA LEU A 90 1.66 8.88 -12.24
C LEU A 90 1.95 10.34 -12.64
N ASN A 91 1.27 10.86 -13.66
CA ASN A 91 1.43 12.25 -14.09
C ASN A 91 0.86 13.27 -13.08
N ASP A 92 -0.08 12.85 -12.24
CA ASP A 92 -0.67 13.68 -11.19
C ASP A 92 0.12 13.63 -9.86
N VAL A 93 1.08 12.69 -9.74
CA VAL A 93 1.93 12.55 -8.56
C VAL A 93 2.94 13.71 -8.47
N THR A 94 2.82 14.52 -7.42
CA THR A 94 3.80 15.56 -7.09
C THR A 94 4.81 15.02 -6.08
N VAL A 95 6.08 14.88 -6.48
CA VAL A 95 7.18 14.51 -5.57
C VAL A 95 8.30 15.56 -5.55
N PRO A 96 9.09 15.63 -4.45
CA PRO A 96 10.35 16.34 -4.45
C PRO A 96 11.30 15.86 -5.56
N ILE A 97 12.10 16.75 -6.15
CA ILE A 97 13.02 16.48 -7.27
C ILE A 97 13.95 15.28 -7.01
N GLU A 98 14.40 15.09 -5.77
CA GLU A 98 15.30 13.99 -5.40
C GLU A 98 14.65 12.61 -5.59
N ARG A 99 13.33 12.57 -5.76
CA ARG A 99 12.51 11.39 -5.94
C ARG A 99 12.04 11.17 -7.38
N GLU A 100 12.41 12.02 -8.32
CA GLU A 100 12.08 11.82 -9.73
C GLU A 100 12.69 10.56 -10.38
N PRO A 101 13.93 10.13 -10.05
CA PRO A 101 14.57 9.02 -10.77
C PRO A 101 13.82 7.68 -10.67
N TRP A 102 13.18 7.39 -9.54
CA TRP A 102 12.43 6.14 -9.36
C TRP A 102 11.01 6.23 -9.96
N LEU A 103 10.41 7.42 -10.02
CA LEU A 103 9.17 7.63 -10.79
C LEU A 103 9.41 7.48 -12.29
N ASP A 104 10.49 8.03 -12.82
CA ASP A 104 10.88 7.86 -14.23
C ASP A 104 11.13 6.39 -14.57
N ALA A 105 11.78 5.64 -13.66
CA ALA A 105 11.97 4.20 -13.81
C ALA A 105 10.63 3.44 -13.87
N LEU A 106 9.66 3.77 -13.00
CA LEU A 106 8.32 3.19 -13.05
C LEU A 106 7.60 3.55 -14.37
N GLY A 107 7.64 4.81 -14.79
CA GLY A 107 7.03 5.26 -16.04
C GLY A 107 7.58 4.51 -17.25
N ARG A 108 8.91 4.34 -17.32
CA ARG A 108 9.57 3.56 -18.37
C ARG A 108 9.14 2.10 -18.37
N TYR A 109 9.00 1.49 -17.19
CA TYR A 109 8.49 0.13 -17.06
C TYR A 109 7.05 0.02 -17.58
N ILE A 110 6.15 0.91 -17.16
CA ILE A 110 4.74 0.91 -17.60
C ILE A 110 4.63 1.04 -19.12
N ILE A 111 5.38 1.97 -19.72
CA ILE A 111 5.41 2.14 -21.19
C ILE A 111 5.93 0.89 -21.89
N THR A 112 6.94 0.22 -21.34
CA THR A 112 7.55 -0.96 -21.96
C THR A 112 6.69 -2.20 -21.81
N ALA A 113 6.08 -2.39 -20.63
CA ALA A 113 5.21 -3.51 -20.32
C ALA A 113 3.85 -3.39 -21.01
N GLY A 114 3.26 -2.19 -21.05
CA GLY A 114 1.99 -1.93 -21.75
C GLY A 114 2.08 -2.16 -23.26
N LYS A 115 3.26 -2.00 -23.86
CA LYS A 115 3.49 -2.33 -25.28
C LYS A 115 3.60 -3.84 -25.57
N ARG A 116 3.76 -4.67 -24.53
CA ARG A 116 3.94 -6.13 -24.65
C ARG A 116 2.64 -6.90 -24.40
N SER A 117 1.54 -6.22 -24.04
CA SER A 117 0.23 -6.84 -23.75
C SER A 117 -0.69 -6.89 -24.96
#